data_AF-A0A925AFJ2-F1
#
_entry.id   AF-A0A925AFJ2-F1
#
_cell.length_a   1.000
_cell.length_b   1.000
_cell.length_c   1.000
_cell.angle_alpha   90.00
_cell.angle_beta   90.00
_cell.angle_gamma   90.00
#
_symmetry.space_group_name_H-M   'P 1'
#
loop_
_entity.id
_entity.type
_entity.pdbx_description
1 polymer ?
#
loop_
_entity_poly.entity_id
_entity_poly.type
_entity_poly.pdbx_seq_one_letter_code
_entity_poly.pdbx_strand_id
1 'polypeptide(L)'
;MKSLYKTLPLLFILFFSLPAVALEYYWVGGSGMWSDHNNHWAKTSGGAVFHDQVPTSMDNVHFDANSFPVPGGTVTIDQTIIYCMDMDWTGATGTPVLTGPGDKMVFIYGSMTLIADMQWDVQGQVHFLAFQLGKEITLAGHSIISEVYFEGLGGEWILQDEFRALQNVVHFNGVLRSNDQTLRVRGHWNPSW
;
A
#
# COMPACT_ATOMS: atom_id res chain seq x y z
N MET A 1 -0.21 -31.57 -65.05
CA MET A 1 -1.10 -31.47 -63.88
C MET A 1 -0.46 -30.52 -62.88
N LYS A 2 -1.18 -29.47 -62.49
CA LYS A 2 -0.67 -28.30 -61.73
C LYS A 2 -0.49 -28.65 -60.24
N SER A 3 0.66 -28.32 -59.66
CA SER A 3 0.88 -28.33 -58.20
C SER A 3 0.21 -27.11 -57.59
N LEU A 4 -0.64 -27.31 -56.58
CA LEU A 4 -1.34 -26.28 -55.81
C LEU A 4 -0.60 -26.06 -54.49
N TYR A 5 0.14 -24.95 -54.37
CA TYR A 5 0.66 -24.48 -53.08
C TYR A 5 -0.50 -23.79 -52.32
N LYS A 6 -1.00 -24.43 -51.26
CA LYS A 6 -1.92 -23.79 -50.31
C LYS A 6 -1.11 -23.02 -49.27
N THR A 7 -1.04 -21.71 -49.39
CA THR A 7 -0.52 -20.81 -48.36
C THR A 7 -1.48 -20.77 -47.18
N LEU A 8 -1.05 -21.24 -46.01
CA LEU A 8 -1.76 -21.10 -44.74
C LEU A 8 -1.51 -19.67 -44.21
N PRO A 9 -2.52 -18.84 -43.94
CA PRO A 9 -2.28 -17.52 -43.36
C PRO A 9 -1.89 -17.70 -41.88
N LEU A 10 -0.73 -17.16 -41.52
CA LEU A 10 -0.29 -17.04 -40.13
C LEU A 10 -1.20 -16.02 -39.43
N LEU A 11 -2.07 -16.49 -38.53
CA LEU A 11 -2.92 -15.64 -37.69
C LEU A 11 -2.04 -15.00 -36.60
N PHE A 12 -1.66 -13.73 -36.79
CA PHE A 12 -0.94 -12.95 -35.79
C PHE A 12 -1.94 -12.43 -34.74
N ILE A 13 -2.10 -13.15 -33.63
CA ILE A 13 -2.90 -12.69 -32.50
C ILE A 13 -2.10 -11.59 -31.81
N LEU A 14 -2.45 -10.33 -32.09
CA LEU A 14 -2.04 -9.19 -31.27
C LEU A 14 -2.73 -9.32 -29.91
N PHE A 15 -2.00 -9.83 -28.92
CA PHE A 15 -2.39 -9.67 -27.51
C PHE A 15 -2.26 -8.19 -27.15
N PHE A 16 -3.33 -7.43 -27.37
CA PHE A 16 -3.47 -6.10 -26.80
C PHE A 16 -3.74 -6.29 -25.31
N SER A 17 -2.68 -6.32 -24.48
CA SER A 17 -2.85 -6.22 -23.04
C SER A 17 -3.37 -4.81 -22.75
N LEU A 18 -4.65 -4.70 -22.35
CA LEU A 18 -5.12 -3.45 -21.76
C LEU A 18 -4.24 -3.17 -20.54
N PRO A 19 -3.79 -1.93 -20.31
CA PRO A 19 -3.10 -1.61 -19.09
C PRO A 19 -4.03 -1.96 -17.93
N ALA A 20 -3.58 -2.83 -17.04
CA ALA A 20 -4.28 -3.08 -15.79
C ALA A 20 -4.26 -1.77 -15.00
N VAL A 21 -5.41 -1.11 -14.92
CA VAL A 21 -5.59 0.07 -14.07
C VAL A 21 -5.77 -0.44 -12.66
N ALA A 22 -5.02 0.14 -11.71
CA ALA A 22 -5.20 -0.15 -10.29
C ALA A 22 -6.67 0.08 -9.91
N LEU A 23 -7.28 -0.85 -9.18
CA LEU A 23 -8.61 -0.60 -8.64
C LEU A 23 -8.51 0.30 -7.42
N GLU A 24 -9.54 1.10 -7.22
CA GLU A 24 -9.63 2.02 -6.09
C GLU A 24 -10.52 1.41 -5.00
N TYR A 25 -9.97 1.22 -3.81
CA TYR A 25 -10.64 0.65 -2.64
C TYR A 25 -10.81 1.75 -1.59
N TYR A 26 -12.05 2.10 -1.28
CA TYR A 26 -12.37 3.12 -0.29
C TYR A 26 -12.88 2.45 0.98
N TRP A 27 -12.21 2.69 2.10
CA TRP A 27 -12.73 2.27 3.40
C TRP A 27 -13.99 3.07 3.73
N VAL A 28 -15.07 2.41 4.15
CA VAL A 28 -16.33 3.06 4.58
C VAL A 28 -16.91 2.38 5.82
N GLY A 29 -17.92 2.97 6.45
CA GLY A 29 -18.68 2.33 7.52
C GLY A 29 -18.08 2.42 8.92
N GLY A 30 -16.95 3.12 9.11
CA GLY A 30 -16.35 3.33 10.43
C GLY A 30 -15.43 2.19 10.86
N SER A 31 -15.53 1.74 12.11
CA SER A 31 -14.66 0.68 12.62
C SER A 31 -14.97 -0.68 11.98
N GLY A 32 -13.95 -1.48 11.73
CA GLY A 32 -14.11 -2.79 11.08
C GLY A 32 -12.82 -3.60 10.97
N MET A 33 -12.97 -4.80 10.41
CA MET A 33 -11.86 -5.69 10.08
C MET A 33 -11.43 -5.48 8.63
N TRP A 34 -10.13 -5.44 8.36
CA TRP A 34 -9.59 -5.31 7.01
C TRP A 34 -10.15 -6.36 6.05
N SER A 35 -10.37 -7.58 6.54
CA SER A 35 -10.93 -8.68 5.75
C SER A 35 -12.40 -8.54 5.34
N ASP A 36 -13.16 -7.64 5.98
CA ASP A 36 -14.59 -7.45 5.78
C ASP A 36 -14.89 -6.57 4.54
N HIS A 37 -14.37 -7.02 3.40
CA HIS A 37 -14.51 -6.36 2.11
C HIS A 37 -15.96 -6.12 1.71
N ASN A 38 -16.87 -7.04 2.06
CA ASN A 38 -18.28 -6.94 1.72
C ASN A 38 -19.02 -5.80 2.42
N ASN A 39 -18.42 -5.16 3.44
CA ASN A 39 -19.01 -4.04 4.16
C ASN A 39 -18.12 -2.80 4.23
N HIS A 40 -16.80 -2.94 4.05
CA HIS A 40 -15.86 -1.84 4.27
C HIS A 40 -15.09 -1.41 3.02
N TRP A 41 -14.91 -2.26 2.02
CA TRP A 41 -14.13 -1.90 0.82
C TRP A 41 -15.03 -1.51 -0.34
N ALA A 42 -15.41 -0.24 -0.39
CA ALA A 42 -16.27 0.31 -1.43
C ALA A 42 -15.50 0.64 -2.73
N LYS A 43 -16.20 0.58 -3.87
CA LYS A 43 -15.67 0.94 -5.20
C LYS A 43 -15.53 2.44 -5.43
N THR A 44 -16.13 3.25 -4.56
CA THR A 44 -16.13 4.72 -4.61
C THR A 44 -16.17 5.28 -3.20
N SER A 45 -15.61 6.46 -2.99
CA SER A 45 -15.70 7.21 -1.72
C SER A 45 -17.14 7.31 -1.21
N GLY A 46 -17.39 6.92 0.05
CA GLY A 46 -18.71 6.92 0.68
C GLY A 46 -19.75 5.99 0.03
N GLY A 47 -19.34 5.13 -0.89
CA GLY A 47 -20.21 4.25 -1.65
C GLY A 47 -20.71 3.05 -0.84
N ALA A 48 -21.80 2.44 -1.33
CA ALA A 48 -22.38 1.22 -0.78
C ALA A 48 -22.25 0.01 -1.71
N VAL A 49 -21.44 0.13 -2.77
CA VAL A 49 -21.10 -0.98 -3.67
C VAL A 49 -19.70 -1.43 -3.33
N PHE A 50 -19.57 -2.68 -2.93
CA PHE A 50 -18.34 -3.23 -2.38
C PHE A 50 -17.59 -4.10 -3.39
N HIS A 51 -16.27 -4.19 -3.21
CA HIS A 51 -15.44 -5.20 -3.85
C HIS A 51 -15.76 -6.58 -3.28
N ASP A 52 -15.46 -7.63 -4.04
CA ASP A 52 -15.72 -9.04 -3.70
C ASP A 52 -14.50 -9.74 -3.07
N GLN A 53 -13.44 -8.99 -2.83
CA GLN A 53 -12.22 -9.41 -2.17
C GLN A 53 -11.55 -8.23 -1.47
N VAL A 54 -10.53 -8.52 -0.67
CA VAL A 54 -9.67 -7.50 -0.05
C VAL A 54 -8.70 -6.90 -1.09
N PRO A 55 -8.15 -5.70 -0.84
CA PRO A 55 -7.13 -5.10 -1.70
C PRO A 55 -5.94 -6.04 -1.96
N THR A 56 -5.41 -5.97 -3.17
CA THR A 56 -4.19 -6.68 -3.59
C THR A 56 -3.02 -5.72 -3.76
N SER A 57 -1.84 -6.23 -4.12
CA SER A 57 -0.65 -5.42 -4.41
C SER A 57 -0.79 -4.49 -5.62
N MET A 58 -1.86 -4.61 -6.39
CA MET A 58 -2.12 -3.81 -7.59
C MET A 58 -3.20 -2.75 -7.36
N ASP A 59 -3.77 -2.66 -6.14
CA ASP A 59 -4.93 -1.84 -5.84
C ASP A 59 -4.59 -0.72 -4.86
N ASN A 60 -5.16 0.46 -5.06
CA ASN A 60 -4.97 1.61 -4.19
C ASN A 60 -6.01 1.59 -3.07
N VAL A 61 -5.59 1.86 -1.84
CA VAL A 61 -6.50 1.95 -0.68
C VAL A 61 -6.60 3.39 -0.20
N HIS A 62 -7.83 3.82 0.08
CA HIS A 62 -8.17 5.19 0.46
C HIS A 62 -8.94 5.20 1.77
N PHE A 63 -8.49 6.05 2.67
CA PHE A 63 -9.20 6.44 3.88
C PHE A 63 -9.43 7.95 3.81
N ASP A 64 -10.68 8.37 3.66
CA ASP A 64 -11.05 9.76 3.38
C ASP A 64 -12.16 10.26 4.32
N ALA A 65 -12.70 11.44 4.02
CA ALA A 65 -13.72 12.11 4.83
C ALA A 65 -15.01 11.27 5.01
N ASN A 66 -15.27 10.31 4.13
CA ASN A 66 -16.43 9.43 4.17
C ASN A 66 -16.13 8.06 4.83
N SER A 67 -14.89 7.81 5.25
CA SER A 67 -14.50 6.54 5.85
C SER A 67 -15.05 6.31 7.25
N PHE A 68 -15.16 7.39 8.04
CA PHE A 68 -15.50 7.31 9.47
C PHE A 68 -16.69 8.22 9.81
N PRO A 69 -17.93 7.69 9.83
CA PRO A 69 -19.12 8.46 10.16
C PRO A 69 -19.14 9.01 11.60
N VAL A 70 -18.35 8.41 12.48
CA VAL A 70 -18.17 8.80 13.89
C VAL A 70 -16.67 8.95 14.16
N PRO A 71 -16.23 9.99 14.89
CA PRO A 71 -14.84 10.12 15.30
C PRO A 71 -14.34 8.91 16.11
N GLY A 72 -13.08 8.54 15.90
CA GLY A 72 -12.38 7.46 16.61
C GLY A 72 -12.54 6.08 15.99
N GLY A 73 -12.88 5.98 14.70
CA GLY A 73 -13.01 4.69 14.02
C GLY A 73 -11.70 3.90 13.97
N THR A 74 -11.78 2.57 14.04
CA THR A 74 -10.62 1.67 14.06
C THR A 74 -10.69 0.66 12.92
N VAL A 75 -9.65 0.64 12.09
CA VAL A 75 -9.39 -0.36 11.06
C VAL A 75 -8.46 -1.41 11.67
N THR A 76 -8.95 -2.64 11.82
CA THR A 76 -8.20 -3.74 12.41
C THR A 76 -7.63 -4.66 11.34
N ILE A 77 -6.30 -4.85 11.32
CA ILE A 77 -5.63 -5.81 10.46
C ILE A 77 -5.75 -7.21 11.08
N ASP A 78 -6.70 -7.99 10.57
CA ASP A 78 -7.02 -9.33 11.06
C ASP A 78 -6.40 -10.46 10.21
N GLN A 79 -5.89 -10.14 9.02
CA GLN A 79 -5.17 -11.07 8.15
C GLN A 79 -3.66 -11.07 8.45
N THR A 80 -2.98 -12.21 8.29
CA THR A 80 -1.52 -12.31 8.50
C THR A 80 -0.75 -11.28 7.66
N ILE A 81 -1.18 -11.06 6.42
CA ILE A 81 -0.57 -10.11 5.49
C ILE A 81 -1.69 -9.33 4.81
N ILE A 82 -1.54 -8.01 4.74
CA ILE A 82 -2.34 -7.15 3.88
C ILE A 82 -1.46 -6.52 2.80
N TYR A 83 -2.09 -6.23 1.66
CA TYR A 83 -1.41 -5.68 0.49
C TYR A 83 -2.13 -4.43 0.01
N CYS A 84 -1.37 -3.49 -0.55
CA CYS A 84 -1.87 -2.39 -1.37
C CYS A 84 -0.77 -1.94 -2.33
N MET A 85 -1.15 -1.31 -3.43
CA MET A 85 -0.28 -0.46 -4.24
C MET A 85 -0.02 0.82 -3.44
N ASP A 86 -0.92 1.79 -3.49
CA ASP A 86 -0.83 3.01 -2.69
C ASP A 86 -1.72 2.94 -1.43
N MET A 87 -1.24 3.50 -0.32
CA MET A 87 -2.03 3.71 0.90
C MET A 87 -2.18 5.20 1.16
N ASP A 88 -3.38 5.73 1.00
CA ASP A 88 -3.68 7.16 1.17
C ASP A 88 -4.70 7.40 2.28
N TRP A 89 -4.33 8.19 3.28
CA TRP A 89 -5.19 8.65 4.37
C TRP A 89 -5.64 10.10 4.21
N THR A 90 -5.37 10.71 3.06
CA THR A 90 -5.68 12.12 2.80
C THR A 90 -7.18 12.39 2.95
N GLY A 91 -7.50 13.37 3.79
CA GLY A 91 -8.87 13.79 4.01
C GLY A 91 -9.65 12.95 5.04
N ALA A 92 -9.09 11.86 5.57
CA ALA A 92 -9.66 11.19 6.73
C ALA A 92 -9.80 12.17 7.90
N THR A 93 -10.88 12.02 8.67
CA THR A 93 -11.20 12.91 9.78
C THR A 93 -11.52 12.13 11.05
N GLY A 94 -11.37 12.78 12.20
CA GLY A 94 -11.86 12.25 13.47
C GLY A 94 -10.91 11.24 14.10
N THR A 95 -9.59 11.45 14.00
CA THR A 95 -8.60 10.62 14.71
C THR A 95 -8.75 9.10 14.52
N PRO A 96 -8.86 8.60 13.28
CA PRO A 96 -9.00 7.17 13.06
C PRO A 96 -7.72 6.41 13.42
N VAL A 97 -7.85 5.12 13.68
CA VAL A 97 -6.76 4.22 14.06
C VAL A 97 -6.62 3.13 13.01
N LEU A 98 -5.40 2.89 12.52
CA LEU A 98 -5.02 1.63 11.90
C LEU A 98 -4.24 0.80 12.92
N THR A 99 -4.70 -0.41 13.22
CA THR A 99 -4.06 -1.28 14.22
C THR A 99 -3.83 -2.70 13.70
N GLY A 100 -2.75 -3.32 14.14
CA GLY A 100 -2.43 -4.71 13.83
C GLY A 100 -1.39 -5.27 14.81
N PRO A 101 -1.62 -6.45 15.42
CA PRO A 101 -0.68 -7.06 16.36
C PRO A 101 0.66 -7.43 15.69
N GLY A 102 1.67 -7.75 16.51
CA GLY A 102 3.05 -7.97 16.06
C GLY A 102 3.27 -9.16 15.10
N ASP A 103 2.29 -10.06 14.96
CA ASP A 103 2.31 -11.19 14.03
C ASP A 103 1.72 -10.85 12.64
N LYS A 104 1.47 -9.56 12.36
CA LYS A 104 0.92 -9.06 11.10
C LYS A 104 2.02 -8.46 10.22
N MET A 105 1.72 -8.31 8.93
CA MET A 105 2.60 -7.67 7.95
C MET A 105 1.79 -6.76 7.02
N VAL A 106 2.32 -5.57 6.74
CA VAL A 106 1.74 -4.60 5.81
C VAL A 106 2.68 -4.45 4.62
N PHE A 107 2.25 -4.86 3.43
CA PHE A 107 3.02 -4.71 2.19
C PHE A 107 2.45 -3.57 1.34
N ILE A 108 3.28 -2.59 1.06
CA ILE A 108 2.95 -1.39 0.28
C ILE A 108 3.83 -1.41 -0.96
N TYR A 109 3.21 -1.57 -2.14
CA TYR A 109 3.92 -1.69 -3.41
C TYR A 109 4.21 -0.35 -4.10
N GLY A 110 3.52 0.68 -3.64
CA GLY A 110 3.56 2.04 -4.10
C GLY A 110 3.90 3.02 -2.98
N SER A 111 3.15 4.12 -2.94
CA SER A 111 3.35 5.24 -2.02
C SER A 111 2.53 5.07 -0.74
N MET A 112 2.99 5.71 0.33
CA MET A 112 2.25 5.80 1.60
C MET A 112 2.12 7.26 2.01
N THR A 113 0.88 7.70 2.22
CA THR A 113 0.55 9.04 2.70
C THR A 113 -0.30 8.94 3.95
N LEU A 114 0.31 9.16 5.11
CA LEU A 114 -0.39 9.28 6.38
C LEU A 114 -0.81 10.73 6.64
N ILE A 115 -1.73 10.93 7.58
CA ILE A 115 -2.11 12.26 8.08
C ILE A 115 -1.73 12.43 9.55
N ALA A 116 -1.49 13.65 10.00
CA ALA A 116 -1.10 13.89 11.39
C ALA A 116 -2.24 13.54 12.37
N ASP A 117 -3.50 13.74 11.95
CA ASP A 117 -4.71 13.48 12.74
C ASP A 117 -5.17 12.02 12.68
N MET A 118 -4.29 11.04 12.46
CA MET A 118 -4.62 9.61 12.62
C MET A 118 -3.75 9.00 13.72
N GLN A 119 -4.03 7.76 14.10
CA GLN A 119 -3.17 6.95 14.96
C GLN A 119 -2.63 5.75 14.18
N TRP A 120 -1.31 5.65 14.13
CA TRP A 120 -0.60 4.47 13.62
C TRP A 120 -0.27 3.53 14.78
N ASP A 121 -1.04 2.45 14.92
CA ASP A 121 -0.86 1.39 15.95
C ASP A 121 -0.60 0.02 15.30
N VAL A 122 0.22 0.00 14.25
CA VAL A 122 0.64 -1.24 13.60
C VAL A 122 1.92 -1.75 14.27
N GLN A 123 1.79 -2.82 15.05
CA GLN A 123 2.90 -3.51 15.72
C GLN A 123 3.56 -4.55 14.82
N GLY A 124 2.88 -4.94 13.74
CA GLY A 124 3.38 -5.84 12.70
C GLY A 124 4.37 -5.17 11.74
N GLN A 125 5.14 -5.97 11.00
CA GLN A 125 6.20 -5.49 10.10
C GLN A 125 5.62 -4.65 8.95
N VAL A 126 6.39 -3.66 8.49
CA VAL A 126 6.04 -2.83 7.34
C VAL A 126 7.04 -3.07 6.21
N HIS A 127 6.53 -3.49 5.06
CA HIS A 127 7.31 -3.79 3.86
C HIS A 127 6.96 -2.76 2.79
N PHE A 128 7.92 -1.92 2.46
CA PHE A 128 7.90 -1.09 1.26
C PHE A 128 8.53 -1.92 0.12
N LEU A 129 7.70 -2.46 -0.78
CA LEU A 129 8.09 -3.42 -1.82
C LEU A 129 7.81 -2.88 -3.24
N ALA A 130 8.76 -2.22 -3.87
CA ALA A 130 8.53 -1.51 -5.14
C ALA A 130 9.41 -2.03 -6.28
N PHE A 131 8.86 -2.05 -7.49
CA PHE A 131 9.58 -2.43 -8.72
C PHE A 131 9.66 -1.28 -9.73
N GLN A 132 9.32 -0.08 -9.28
CA GLN A 132 9.26 1.14 -10.07
C GLN A 132 9.79 2.31 -9.24
N LEU A 133 10.28 3.32 -9.95
CA LEU A 133 10.80 4.53 -9.33
C LEU A 133 9.68 5.44 -8.81
N GLY A 134 10.05 6.42 -7.97
CA GLY A 134 9.17 7.51 -7.57
C GLY A 134 8.08 7.17 -6.55
N LYS A 135 8.25 6.17 -5.69
CA LYS A 135 7.30 5.93 -4.59
C LYS A 135 7.54 6.94 -3.49
N GLU A 136 6.49 7.58 -3.00
CA GLU A 136 6.61 8.61 -1.97
C GLU A 136 6.18 8.08 -0.61
N ILE A 137 6.87 8.52 0.46
CA ILE A 137 6.55 8.14 1.82
C ILE A 137 6.39 9.39 2.69
N THR A 138 5.20 9.56 3.25
CA THR A 138 4.85 10.60 4.22
C THR A 138 4.35 9.94 5.50
N LEU A 139 5.06 10.09 6.61
CA LEU A 139 4.65 9.55 7.92
C LEU A 139 3.80 10.53 8.73
N ALA A 140 3.71 11.79 8.32
CA ALA A 140 2.98 12.87 8.98
C ALA A 140 3.29 13.00 10.49
N GLY A 141 4.56 12.78 10.85
CA GLY A 141 5.05 12.85 12.23
C GLY A 141 4.96 11.55 13.04
N HIS A 142 4.32 10.51 12.51
CA HIS A 142 4.23 9.20 13.14
C HIS A 142 5.57 8.45 13.14
N SER A 143 5.67 7.42 13.97
CA SER A 143 6.81 6.49 13.97
C SER A 143 6.32 5.10 13.62
N ILE A 144 7.07 4.38 12.78
CA ILE A 144 6.86 2.95 12.58
C ILE A 144 7.49 2.22 13.77
N ILE A 145 6.65 1.58 14.58
CA ILE A 145 7.05 0.95 15.84
C ILE A 145 7.66 -0.45 15.68
N SER A 146 7.54 -1.02 14.49
CA SER A 146 7.94 -2.36 14.10
C SER A 146 9.13 -2.35 13.13
N GLU A 147 9.59 -3.53 12.71
CA GLU A 147 10.63 -3.65 11.69
C GLU A 147 10.13 -3.15 10.33
N VAL A 148 11.02 -2.44 9.63
CA VAL A 148 10.77 -1.91 8.30
C VAL A 148 11.69 -2.58 7.29
N TYR A 149 11.12 -2.97 6.16
CA TYR A 149 11.83 -3.52 5.02
C TYR A 149 11.65 -2.64 3.80
N PHE A 150 12.75 -2.35 3.11
CA PHE A 150 12.75 -1.77 1.77
C PHE A 150 13.28 -2.83 0.80
N GLU A 151 12.46 -3.22 -0.17
CA GLU A 151 12.77 -4.31 -1.08
C GLU A 151 12.15 -4.13 -2.47
N GLY A 152 12.72 -4.81 -3.47
CA GLY A 152 12.28 -4.76 -4.85
C GLY A 152 13.30 -4.10 -5.78
N LEU A 153 13.76 -4.90 -6.75
CA LEU A 153 14.77 -4.46 -7.72
C LEU A 153 14.16 -3.39 -8.64
N GLY A 154 14.83 -2.24 -8.73
CA GLY A 154 14.34 -1.09 -9.50
C GLY A 154 13.30 -0.23 -8.76
N GLY A 155 12.99 -0.56 -7.50
CA GLY A 155 12.20 0.28 -6.62
C GLY A 155 12.96 1.54 -6.19
N GLU A 156 12.22 2.63 -5.98
CA GLU A 156 12.73 3.84 -5.34
C GLU A 156 11.69 4.40 -4.40
N TRP A 157 12.13 4.78 -3.20
CA TRP A 157 11.31 5.41 -2.17
C TRP A 157 11.89 6.78 -1.84
N ILE A 158 11.06 7.80 -1.90
CA ILE A 158 11.42 9.20 -1.70
C ILE A 158 10.69 9.68 -0.45
N LEU A 159 11.46 9.98 0.59
CA LEU A 159 10.90 10.51 1.84
C LEU A 159 10.36 11.92 1.60
N GLN A 160 9.14 12.20 2.03
CA GLN A 160 8.54 13.54 1.93
C GLN A 160 8.61 14.29 3.26
N ASP A 161 8.80 13.57 4.37
CA ASP A 161 9.01 14.11 5.71
C ASP A 161 9.99 13.24 6.54
N GLU A 162 10.18 13.59 7.82
CA GLU A 162 11.05 12.82 8.71
C GLU A 162 10.55 11.37 8.85
N PHE A 163 11.37 10.42 8.41
CA PHE A 163 11.09 9.01 8.58
C PHE A 163 11.62 8.53 9.93
N ARG A 164 10.72 8.02 10.79
CA ARG A 164 11.04 7.51 12.13
C ARG A 164 10.71 6.02 12.22
N ALA A 165 11.73 5.20 12.47
CA ALA A 165 11.56 3.79 12.80
C ALA A 165 12.11 3.50 14.20
N LEU A 166 11.32 2.81 15.02
CA LEU A 166 11.72 2.45 16.40
C LEU A 166 12.42 1.10 16.50
N GLN A 167 12.42 0.31 15.43
CA GLN A 167 13.14 -0.97 15.30
C GLN A 167 14.11 -0.92 14.13
N ASN A 168 14.55 -2.09 13.67
CA ASN A 168 15.46 -2.24 12.56
C ASN A 168 14.83 -1.75 11.25
N VAL A 169 15.67 -1.15 10.42
CA VAL A 169 15.35 -0.92 9.01
C VAL A 169 16.32 -1.72 8.17
N VAL A 170 15.78 -2.60 7.34
CA VAL A 170 16.54 -3.47 6.44
C VAL A 170 16.27 -3.03 5.01
N HIS A 171 17.31 -2.63 4.30
CA HIS A 171 17.21 -2.26 2.89
C HIS A 171 17.86 -3.37 2.06
N PHE A 172 17.05 -4.17 1.37
CA PHE A 172 17.50 -5.33 0.60
C PHE A 172 17.86 -4.99 -0.85
N ASN A 173 17.04 -4.18 -1.53
CA ASN A 173 17.22 -3.78 -2.93
C ASN A 173 16.49 -2.46 -3.17
N GLY A 174 16.88 -1.75 -4.24
CA GLY A 174 16.25 -0.50 -4.66
C GLY A 174 17.02 0.73 -4.18
N VAL A 175 16.34 1.88 -4.17
CA VAL A 175 16.92 3.17 -3.77
C VAL A 175 16.03 3.85 -2.75
N LEU A 176 16.52 3.99 -1.51
CA LEU A 176 15.91 4.91 -0.54
C LEU A 176 16.54 6.30 -0.70
N ARG A 177 15.76 7.28 -1.16
CA ARG A 177 16.15 8.70 -1.23
C ARG A 177 15.61 9.45 -0.02
N SER A 178 16.51 10.03 0.75
CA SER A 178 16.13 10.85 1.89
C SER A 178 15.45 12.16 1.50
N ASN A 179 15.71 12.72 0.32
CA ASN A 179 15.10 13.97 -0.16
C ASN A 179 15.21 15.12 0.86
N ASP A 180 16.43 15.30 1.39
CA ASP A 180 16.77 16.24 2.47
C ASP A 180 15.98 16.06 3.79
N GLN A 181 15.24 14.95 3.93
CA GLN A 181 14.57 14.56 5.16
C GLN A 181 15.49 13.81 6.11
N THR A 182 15.21 13.94 7.40
CA THR A 182 15.90 13.18 8.43
C THR A 182 15.39 11.74 8.46
N LEU A 183 16.31 10.78 8.51
CA LEU A 183 16.02 9.38 8.79
C LEU A 183 16.44 9.08 10.24
N ARG A 184 15.47 8.82 11.13
CA ARG A 184 15.73 8.41 12.51
C ARG A 184 15.43 6.92 12.67
N VAL A 185 16.46 6.14 12.94
CA VAL A 185 16.35 4.72 13.23
C VAL A 185 16.87 4.47 14.64
N ARG A 186 16.01 3.96 15.53
CA ARG A 186 16.41 3.58 16.88
C ARG A 186 17.08 2.20 16.92
N GLY A 187 16.65 1.29 16.04
CA GLY A 187 17.27 -0.03 15.88
C GLY A 187 18.51 0.02 14.98
N HIS A 188 18.83 -1.11 14.36
CA HIS A 188 19.92 -1.18 13.39
C HIS A 188 19.45 -0.76 11.99
N TRP A 189 20.26 0.05 11.33
CA TRP A 189 20.19 0.25 9.89
C TRP A 189 21.06 -0.82 9.21
N ASN A 190 20.45 -1.70 8.42
CA ASN A 190 21.16 -2.75 7.68
C ASN A 190 21.00 -2.52 6.17
N PRO A 191 21.94 -1.80 5.53
CA PRO A 191 21.99 -1.70 4.08
C PRO A 191 22.63 -2.97 3.51
N SER A 192 21.96 -3.67 2.60
CA SER A 192 22.62 -4.66 1.78
C SER A 192 23.63 -3.96 0.85
N TRP A 193 24.86 -4.47 0.82
CA TRP A 193 25.92 -4.06 -0.10
C TRP A 193 26.00 -5.04 -1.27
#